data_AF-A0A953PEF0-F1
#
_entry.id   AF-A0A953PEF0-F1
#
_cell.length_a   1.000
_cell.length_b   1.000
_cell.length_c   1.000
_cell.angle_alpha   90.00
_cell.angle_beta   90.00
_cell.angle_gamma   90.00
#
_symmetry.space_group_name_H-M   'P 1'
#
loop_
_entity.id
_entity.type
_entity.pdbx_description
1 polymer ?
#
loop_
_entity_poly.entity_id
_entity_poly.type
_entity_poly.pdbx_seq_one_letter_code
_entity_poly.pdbx_strand_id
1 'polypeptide(L)'
;MSSLKPLVAELPVFDRKFWDGTFRCTQIGSGSIGGKASGLVFIKDLLAEQIEPASFPDVDINVPTMAVIATDCFDQFIAQNRLAELPFEEMSDDRIAHAFQKGDLPFELLGDLRALIVQVKTPLAIRSSSLLEDALERPFAGVYATKMIPNNQPDPDTRFRRLVETIKFVYASTYFREARDYIRTTGTKPGEEKMAVIIQEVVGQHRGDRFYPDISGVARSYNFYAFEPARPDEGVVTLALGLGKTIVDGGIAWTFSPAYPKKPPPFASVQELLKGTQTEFWAVNMGKPPAYDPVSETEYLVHANLADAEADEALYFLVSTYDPERDRVVPGMGSRGPRILNFAPMLVREEVPLNDLVKALLDASEKTVNAKVEIEFAITLQTHRGERPRVRLGFLQVRSMVVSDQVVDVTVEDLSDPRAIVASDMVMGNGSADDIQDIVFVRPDKFSPLHTPVIAQQLESINRELQDQKRPFLLIGFGRWGSSHPSLGIPVDWSQISGARAIVEATLPEMNVELSQGSHFFHNLSSFRASYFMVQHGRHFGINWDWLNLQPVVHETELIRYVRPTERLSVRVDGRTARGVIRSQTRDNTSQAKK
;
A
#
# COMPACT_ATOMS: atom_id res chain seq x y z
N MET A 1 -27.98 9.05 6.28
CA MET A 1 -28.61 9.60 5.05
C MET A 1 -27.77 10.78 4.55
N SER A 2 -26.83 10.51 3.66
CA SER A 2 -26.34 11.44 2.64
C SER A 2 -25.70 10.57 1.55
N SER A 3 -26.53 10.07 0.64
CA SER A 3 -26.01 9.43 -0.56
C SER A 3 -25.22 10.49 -1.33
N LEU A 4 -23.90 10.37 -1.34
CA LEU A 4 -23.08 10.89 -2.42
C LEU A 4 -23.65 10.23 -3.69
N LYS A 5 -24.56 10.92 -4.39
CA LYS A 5 -24.74 10.68 -5.82
C LYS A 5 -23.39 11.06 -6.41
N PRO A 6 -22.59 10.13 -6.94
CA PRO A 6 -21.36 10.53 -7.54
C PRO A 6 -21.77 11.25 -8.83
N LEU A 7 -21.49 12.55 -8.91
CA LEU A 7 -21.27 13.21 -10.19
C LEU A 7 -19.99 12.58 -10.78
N VAL A 8 -20.04 11.31 -11.18
CA VAL A 8 -19.03 10.79 -12.10
C VAL A 8 -19.44 11.37 -13.44
N ALA A 9 -18.66 12.29 -13.98
CA ALA A 9 -18.79 12.64 -15.39
C ALA A 9 -18.71 11.33 -16.19
N GLU A 10 -19.75 11.03 -16.98
CA GLU A 10 -19.73 9.85 -17.85
C GLU A 10 -18.45 9.91 -18.70
N LEU A 11 -17.62 8.87 -18.59
CA LEU A 11 -16.41 8.78 -19.41
C LEU A 11 -16.85 8.72 -20.89
N PRO A 12 -16.15 9.43 -21.79
CA PRO A 12 -16.43 9.29 -23.20
C PRO A 12 -16.21 7.84 -23.62
N VAL A 13 -17.15 7.29 -24.37
CA VAL A 13 -17.04 5.95 -24.96
C VAL A 13 -15.79 5.89 -25.84
N PHE A 14 -15.06 4.77 -25.75
CA PHE A 14 -13.84 4.56 -26.51
C PHE A 14 -14.07 4.72 -28.00
N ASP A 15 -13.36 5.67 -28.58
CA ASP A 15 -13.18 5.78 -30.02
C ASP A 15 -11.79 5.26 -30.38
N ARG A 16 -11.67 4.63 -31.56
CA ARG A 16 -10.41 4.06 -32.05
C ARG A 16 -9.35 5.11 -32.37
N LYS A 17 -9.70 6.40 -32.29
CA LYS A 17 -8.78 7.54 -32.38
C LYS A 17 -8.40 8.14 -31.03
N PHE A 18 -8.82 7.52 -29.92
CA PHE A 18 -8.68 8.07 -28.59
C PHE A 18 -7.27 8.60 -28.24
N TRP A 19 -6.20 7.93 -28.70
CA TRP A 19 -4.83 8.34 -28.39
C TRP A 19 -4.33 9.56 -29.17
N ASP A 20 -5.06 9.98 -30.21
CA ASP A 20 -4.81 11.21 -30.97
C ASP A 20 -5.74 12.37 -30.55
N GLY A 21 -6.71 12.09 -29.66
CA GLY A 21 -7.78 12.99 -29.26
C GLY A 21 -7.47 13.87 -28.05
N THR A 22 -8.41 14.77 -27.74
CA THR A 22 -8.33 15.71 -26.61
C THR A 22 -8.56 15.05 -25.24
N PHE A 23 -9.18 13.86 -25.22
CA PHE A 23 -9.59 13.17 -23.99
C PHE A 23 -8.49 12.23 -23.50
N ARG A 24 -8.18 12.29 -22.20
CA ARG A 24 -7.17 11.42 -21.56
C ARG A 24 -7.75 10.22 -20.80
N CYS A 25 -9.08 10.12 -20.69
CA CYS A 25 -9.75 9.00 -20.04
C CYS A 25 -10.93 8.55 -20.89
N THR A 26 -11.16 7.24 -20.99
CA THR A 26 -12.25 6.66 -21.80
C THR A 26 -12.71 5.30 -21.26
N GLN A 27 -13.87 4.85 -21.71
CA GLN A 27 -14.50 3.60 -21.30
C GLN A 27 -14.78 2.68 -22.49
N ILE A 28 -14.45 1.39 -22.34
CA ILE A 28 -14.83 0.30 -23.24
C ILE A 28 -15.90 -0.53 -22.51
N GLY A 29 -17.06 -0.73 -23.15
CA GLY A 29 -18.22 -1.37 -22.53
C GLY A 29 -19.18 -0.37 -21.86
N SER A 30 -20.27 -0.88 -21.31
CA SER A 30 -21.41 -0.09 -20.82
C SER A 30 -21.68 -0.22 -19.31
N GLY A 31 -20.97 -1.14 -18.65
CA GLY A 31 -21.11 -1.40 -17.22
C GLY A 31 -20.43 -0.35 -16.34
N SER A 32 -20.21 -0.70 -15.08
CA SER A 32 -19.48 0.14 -14.13
C SER A 32 -17.98 0.12 -14.43
N ILE A 33 -17.29 1.23 -14.17
CA ILE A 33 -15.83 1.36 -14.29
C ILE A 33 -15.09 0.97 -12.99
N GLY A 34 -15.82 0.61 -11.93
CA GLY A 34 -15.28 0.27 -10.62
C GLY A 34 -14.82 1.49 -9.80
N GLY A 35 -14.45 1.24 -8.54
CA GLY A 35 -14.09 2.27 -7.57
C GLY A 35 -12.87 3.08 -8.00
N LYS A 36 -11.76 2.39 -8.33
CA LYS A 36 -10.47 3.03 -8.62
C LYS A 36 -10.54 3.98 -9.80
N ALA A 37 -11.18 3.52 -10.88
CA ALA A 37 -11.37 4.35 -12.06
C ALA A 37 -12.28 5.54 -11.75
N SER A 38 -13.37 5.33 -11.01
CA SER A 38 -14.29 6.41 -10.62
C SER A 38 -13.60 7.48 -9.79
N GLY A 39 -12.76 7.09 -8.82
CA GLY A 39 -11.96 8.00 -8.01
C GLY A 39 -10.98 8.83 -8.84
N LEU A 40 -10.31 8.21 -9.82
CA LEU A 40 -9.40 8.89 -10.74
C LEU A 40 -10.10 9.86 -11.71
N VAL A 41 -11.28 9.52 -12.20
CA VAL A 41 -12.07 10.42 -13.05
C VAL A 41 -12.55 11.61 -12.25
N PHE A 42 -13.09 11.37 -11.06
CA PHE A 42 -13.61 12.41 -10.18
C PHE A 42 -12.53 13.42 -9.76
N ILE A 43 -11.35 12.93 -9.38
CA ILE A 43 -10.27 13.81 -8.92
C ILE A 43 -9.64 14.63 -10.06
N LYS A 44 -9.62 14.09 -11.29
CA LYS A 44 -9.05 14.78 -12.46
C LYS A 44 -9.72 16.13 -12.70
N ASP A 45 -11.05 16.14 -12.74
CA ASP A 45 -11.82 17.35 -13.05
C ASP A 45 -11.65 18.40 -11.92
N LEU A 46 -11.56 17.94 -10.68
CA LEU A 46 -11.43 18.80 -9.51
C LEU A 46 -10.02 19.34 -9.27
N LEU A 47 -8.97 18.57 -9.61
CA LEU A 47 -7.60 19.07 -9.57
C LEU A 47 -7.40 20.25 -10.54
N ALA A 48 -8.02 20.19 -11.71
CA ALA A 48 -7.97 21.26 -12.70
C ALA A 48 -8.69 22.54 -12.22
N GLU A 49 -9.71 22.41 -11.38
CA GLU A 49 -10.46 23.54 -10.82
C GLU A 49 -9.80 24.14 -9.56
N GLN A 50 -9.20 23.31 -8.70
CA GLN A 50 -8.71 23.75 -7.38
C GLN A 50 -7.23 24.14 -7.36
N ILE A 51 -6.43 23.66 -8.31
CA ILE A 51 -4.99 23.99 -8.37
C ILE A 51 -4.76 24.96 -9.54
N GLU A 52 -4.53 26.23 -9.20
CA GLU A 52 -4.25 27.24 -10.21
C GLU A 52 -2.90 26.95 -10.90
N PRO A 53 -2.87 26.80 -12.24
CA PRO A 53 -1.62 26.55 -12.97
C PRO A 53 -0.54 27.62 -12.73
N ALA A 54 -0.96 28.87 -12.45
CA ALA A 54 -0.06 29.97 -12.13
C ALA A 54 0.72 29.78 -10.82
N SER A 55 0.22 28.96 -9.88
CA SER A 55 0.93 28.64 -8.64
C SER A 55 2.13 27.71 -8.87
N PHE A 56 2.11 26.95 -9.98
CA PHE A 56 3.15 25.97 -10.31
C PHE A 56 3.52 26.02 -11.81
N PRO A 57 4.17 27.11 -12.29
CA PRO A 57 4.35 27.36 -13.72
C PRO A 57 5.21 26.32 -14.46
N ASP A 58 6.11 25.63 -13.75
CA ASP A 58 7.01 24.60 -14.29
C ASP A 58 6.50 23.17 -13.99
N VAL A 59 5.25 23.02 -13.54
CA VAL A 59 4.66 21.73 -13.15
C VAL A 59 3.44 21.41 -14.01
N ASP A 60 3.47 20.23 -14.62
CA ASP A 60 2.34 19.62 -15.32
C ASP A 60 1.70 18.54 -14.42
N ILE A 61 0.49 18.79 -13.94
CA ILE A 61 -0.27 17.88 -13.07
C ILE A 61 -1.33 17.20 -13.93
N ASN A 62 -1.29 15.87 -14.05
CA ASN A 62 -2.27 15.12 -14.82
C ASN A 62 -2.59 13.78 -14.18
N VAL A 63 -3.78 13.26 -14.46
CA VAL A 63 -4.04 11.82 -14.36
C VAL A 63 -3.47 11.16 -15.64
N PRO A 64 -2.63 10.11 -15.53
CA PRO A 64 -2.07 9.44 -16.72
C PRO A 64 -3.17 8.89 -17.61
N THR A 65 -2.91 8.91 -18.92
CA THR A 65 -3.89 8.49 -19.94
C THR A 65 -4.37 7.08 -19.65
N MET A 66 -5.68 6.86 -19.63
CA MET A 66 -6.26 5.56 -19.31
C MET A 66 -7.50 5.20 -20.12
N ALA A 67 -7.65 3.91 -20.41
CA ALA A 67 -8.87 3.30 -20.90
C ALA A 67 -9.39 2.29 -19.87
N VAL A 68 -10.69 2.29 -19.61
CA VAL A 68 -11.30 1.42 -18.61
C VAL A 68 -12.22 0.42 -19.29
N ILE A 69 -11.94 -0.87 -19.13
CA ILE A 69 -12.84 -1.96 -19.51
C ILE A 69 -13.87 -2.11 -18.41
N ALA A 70 -15.15 -1.89 -18.72
CA ALA A 70 -16.25 -1.93 -17.77
C ALA A 70 -16.62 -3.37 -17.35
N THR A 71 -17.38 -3.48 -16.26
CA THR A 71 -17.73 -4.76 -15.62
C THR A 71 -18.61 -5.68 -16.48
N ASP A 72 -19.33 -5.17 -17.48
CA ASP A 72 -20.13 -5.98 -18.41
C ASP A 72 -19.25 -6.85 -19.31
N CYS A 73 -18.06 -6.37 -19.69
CA CYS A 73 -17.08 -7.15 -20.43
C CYS A 73 -16.56 -8.34 -19.58
N PHE A 74 -16.41 -8.15 -18.27
CA PHE A 74 -16.06 -9.23 -17.35
C PHE A 74 -17.15 -10.28 -17.27
N ASP A 75 -18.42 -9.85 -17.08
CA ASP A 75 -19.56 -10.78 -17.04
C ASP A 75 -19.65 -11.62 -18.33
N GLN A 76 -19.49 -10.96 -19.50
CA GLN A 76 -19.51 -11.64 -20.79
C GLN A 76 -18.36 -12.65 -20.92
N PHE A 77 -17.15 -12.28 -20.48
CA PHE A 77 -15.99 -13.18 -20.48
C PHE A 77 -16.21 -14.41 -19.60
N ILE A 78 -16.72 -14.23 -18.38
CA ILE A 78 -17.02 -15.34 -17.46
C ILE A 78 -18.07 -16.29 -18.06
N ALA A 79 -19.15 -15.73 -18.63
CA ALA A 79 -20.24 -16.51 -19.20
C ALA A 79 -19.83 -17.27 -20.46
N GLN A 80 -19.16 -16.61 -21.42
CA GLN A 80 -18.73 -17.21 -22.69
C GLN A 80 -17.80 -18.40 -22.47
N ASN A 81 -16.94 -18.31 -21.46
CA ASN A 81 -15.91 -19.31 -21.16
C ASN A 81 -16.36 -20.32 -20.09
N ARG A 82 -17.62 -20.26 -19.62
CA ARG A 82 -18.18 -21.11 -18.56
C ARG A 82 -17.32 -21.17 -17.29
N LEU A 83 -16.64 -20.08 -16.97
CA LEU A 83 -15.69 -20.04 -15.85
C LEU A 83 -16.41 -20.14 -14.50
N ALA A 84 -17.66 -19.68 -14.41
CA ALA A 84 -18.49 -19.81 -13.21
C ALA A 84 -18.79 -21.26 -12.80
N GLU A 85 -18.62 -22.24 -13.71
CA GLU A 85 -18.82 -23.67 -13.41
C GLU A 85 -17.60 -24.33 -12.75
N LEU A 86 -16.45 -23.63 -12.68
CA LEU A 86 -15.22 -24.18 -12.15
C LEU A 86 -15.22 -24.18 -10.61
N PRO A 87 -14.70 -25.25 -9.96
CA PRO A 87 -14.60 -25.33 -8.51
C PRO A 87 -13.40 -24.52 -8.01
N PHE A 88 -13.47 -23.19 -8.11
CA PHE A 88 -12.34 -22.31 -7.77
C PHE A 88 -11.78 -22.57 -6.38
N GLU A 89 -12.64 -22.86 -5.39
CA GLU A 89 -12.24 -23.19 -4.01
C GLU A 89 -11.24 -24.35 -3.88
N GLU A 90 -11.27 -25.30 -4.81
CA GLU A 90 -10.39 -26.48 -4.82
C GLU A 90 -9.18 -26.32 -5.75
N MET A 91 -9.11 -25.21 -6.50
CA MET A 91 -8.07 -24.96 -7.48
C MET A 91 -6.93 -24.13 -6.89
N SER A 92 -5.71 -24.48 -7.30
CA SER A 92 -4.53 -23.61 -7.11
C SER A 92 -4.59 -22.42 -8.05
N ASP A 93 -3.94 -21.33 -7.66
CA ASP A 93 -3.94 -20.09 -8.44
C ASP A 93 -3.34 -20.31 -9.84
N ASP A 94 -2.35 -21.21 -10.00
CA ASP A 94 -1.84 -21.64 -11.31
C ASP A 94 -2.91 -22.26 -12.22
N ARG A 95 -3.76 -23.12 -11.66
CA ARG A 95 -4.83 -23.77 -12.41
C ARG A 95 -5.92 -22.78 -12.80
N ILE A 96 -6.21 -21.82 -11.92
CA ILE A 96 -7.16 -20.73 -12.18
C ILE A 96 -6.60 -19.84 -13.29
N ALA A 97 -5.37 -19.33 -13.13
CA ALA A 97 -4.71 -18.51 -14.14
C ALA A 97 -4.70 -19.19 -15.51
N HIS A 98 -4.32 -20.46 -15.57
CA HIS A 98 -4.33 -21.22 -16.82
C HIS A 98 -5.74 -21.38 -17.44
N ALA A 99 -6.79 -21.56 -16.63
CA ALA A 99 -8.17 -21.60 -17.14
C ALA A 99 -8.59 -20.26 -17.75
N PHE A 100 -8.26 -19.15 -17.10
CA PHE A 100 -8.52 -17.79 -17.61
C PHE A 100 -7.70 -17.48 -18.87
N GLN A 101 -6.43 -17.88 -18.90
CA GLN A 101 -5.57 -17.68 -20.08
C GLN A 101 -6.13 -18.38 -21.33
N LYS A 102 -6.74 -19.57 -21.15
CA LYS A 102 -7.42 -20.31 -22.23
C LYS A 102 -8.74 -19.71 -22.70
N GLY A 103 -9.38 -18.87 -21.90
CA GLY A 103 -10.67 -18.26 -22.26
C GLY A 103 -10.51 -17.22 -23.36
N ASP A 104 -11.54 -17.02 -24.18
CA ASP A 104 -11.56 -15.99 -25.22
C ASP A 104 -12.24 -14.72 -24.71
N LEU A 105 -11.60 -13.56 -24.92
CA LEU A 105 -12.25 -12.27 -24.66
C LEU A 105 -13.36 -12.01 -25.71
N PRO A 106 -14.40 -11.23 -25.36
CA PRO A 106 -15.43 -10.83 -26.31
C PRO A 106 -14.85 -10.20 -27.59
N PHE A 107 -15.44 -10.52 -28.75
CA PHE A 107 -14.93 -10.08 -30.05
C PHE A 107 -14.85 -8.56 -30.19
N GLU A 108 -15.85 -7.83 -29.70
CA GLU A 108 -15.89 -6.36 -29.73
C GLU A 108 -14.72 -5.78 -28.92
N LEU A 109 -14.50 -6.29 -27.71
CA LEU A 109 -13.38 -5.90 -26.85
C LEU A 109 -12.03 -6.17 -27.53
N LEU A 110 -11.84 -7.33 -28.18
CA LEU A 110 -10.60 -7.63 -28.91
C LEU A 110 -10.30 -6.60 -30.01
N GLY A 111 -11.32 -6.16 -30.74
CA GLY A 111 -11.18 -5.14 -31.78
C GLY A 111 -10.71 -3.79 -31.22
N ASP A 112 -11.25 -3.38 -30.08
CA ASP A 112 -10.90 -2.09 -29.46
C ASP A 112 -9.55 -2.12 -28.77
N LEU A 113 -9.21 -3.22 -28.09
CA LEU A 113 -7.86 -3.45 -27.56
C LEU A 113 -6.80 -3.45 -28.65
N ARG A 114 -7.12 -3.99 -29.83
CA ARG A 114 -6.22 -3.96 -31.00
C ARG A 114 -6.01 -2.54 -31.51
N ALA A 115 -7.07 -1.73 -31.58
CA ALA A 115 -6.97 -0.33 -31.98
C ALA A 115 -6.11 0.48 -30.99
N LEU A 116 -6.29 0.23 -29.68
CA LEU A 116 -5.53 0.86 -28.60
C LEU A 116 -4.03 0.53 -28.72
N ILE A 117 -3.66 -0.75 -28.76
CA ILE A 117 -2.25 -1.18 -28.67
C ILE A 117 -1.41 -0.86 -29.92
N VAL A 118 -2.06 -0.57 -31.05
CA VAL A 118 -1.38 -0.09 -32.26
C VAL A 118 -0.85 1.34 -32.06
N GLN A 119 -1.55 2.16 -31.27
CA GLN A 119 -1.20 3.55 -31.02
C GLN A 119 -0.23 3.70 -29.85
N VAL A 120 -0.36 2.87 -28.82
CA VAL A 120 0.43 2.99 -27.59
C VAL A 120 1.69 2.14 -27.64
N LYS A 121 2.84 2.78 -27.37
CA LYS A 121 4.17 2.14 -27.29
C LYS A 121 4.90 2.43 -25.97
N THR A 122 4.23 3.10 -25.04
CA THR A 122 4.69 3.34 -23.69
C THR A 122 4.30 2.16 -22.80
N PRO A 123 5.05 1.89 -21.70
CA PRO A 123 4.65 0.86 -20.74
C PRO A 123 3.25 1.11 -20.17
N LEU A 124 2.52 0.03 -19.93
CA LEU A 124 1.14 0.06 -19.47
C LEU A 124 1.02 -0.65 -18.13
N ALA A 125 0.31 -0.04 -17.18
CA ALA A 125 -0.18 -0.67 -15.96
C ALA A 125 -1.62 -1.17 -16.20
N ILE A 126 -1.83 -2.47 -16.06
CA ILE A 126 -3.14 -3.09 -16.16
C ILE A 126 -3.58 -3.38 -14.73
N ARG A 127 -4.56 -2.61 -14.25
CA ARG A 127 -4.97 -2.55 -12.85
C ARG A 127 -6.40 -3.06 -12.72
N SER A 128 -6.66 -3.83 -11.67
CA SER A 128 -8.01 -4.09 -11.19
C SER A 128 -8.73 -2.81 -10.76
N SER A 129 -10.04 -2.76 -10.98
CA SER A 129 -10.96 -1.75 -10.45
C SER A 129 -12.26 -2.45 -10.06
N SER A 130 -12.29 -2.97 -8.84
CA SER A 130 -13.46 -3.67 -8.28
C SER A 130 -14.56 -2.68 -7.88
N LEU A 131 -15.79 -3.16 -7.69
CA LEU A 131 -16.90 -2.30 -7.28
C LEU A 131 -16.75 -1.85 -5.81
N LEU A 132 -16.15 -2.70 -4.98
CA LEU A 132 -16.01 -2.47 -3.55
C LEU A 132 -14.68 -1.78 -3.16
N GLU A 133 -13.75 -1.59 -4.10
CA GLU A 133 -12.38 -1.11 -3.81
C GLU A 133 -12.34 0.21 -3.04
N ASP A 134 -13.21 1.15 -3.40
CA ASP A 134 -13.26 2.51 -2.86
C ASP A 134 -14.60 2.81 -2.17
N ALA A 135 -15.32 1.77 -1.75
CA ALA A 135 -16.47 1.95 -0.88
C ALA A 135 -15.98 2.54 0.46
N LEU A 136 -16.47 3.75 0.80
CA LEU A 136 -16.13 4.50 2.02
C LEU A 136 -16.23 3.68 3.33
N GLU A 137 -17.03 2.61 3.33
CA GLU A 137 -17.26 1.76 4.51
C GLU A 137 -16.50 0.42 4.48
N ARG A 138 -15.95 -0.01 3.34
CA ARG A 138 -15.30 -1.33 3.16
C ARG A 138 -14.21 -1.33 2.07
N PRO A 139 -13.09 -0.64 2.25
CA PRO A 139 -12.05 -0.58 1.20
C PRO A 139 -11.32 -1.92 1.04
N PHE A 140 -11.37 -2.50 -0.17
CA PHE A 140 -10.61 -3.70 -0.58
C PHE A 140 -9.19 -3.30 -1.02
N ALA A 141 -8.39 -2.79 -0.08
CA ALA A 141 -7.08 -2.26 -0.42
C ALA A 141 -6.04 -3.37 -0.63
N GLY A 142 -5.52 -3.47 -1.86
CA GLY A 142 -4.34 -4.30 -2.18
C GLY A 142 -4.64 -5.76 -2.47
N VAL A 143 -5.92 -6.13 -2.55
CA VAL A 143 -6.39 -7.51 -2.71
C VAL A 143 -6.27 -8.01 -4.15
N TYR A 144 -6.24 -7.09 -5.11
CA TYR A 144 -6.32 -7.40 -6.54
C TYR A 144 -5.07 -6.94 -7.28
N ALA A 145 -4.62 -7.78 -8.22
CA ALA A 145 -3.32 -7.63 -8.86
C ALA A 145 -3.25 -6.45 -9.85
N THR A 146 -2.07 -5.83 -9.93
CA THR A 146 -1.69 -4.85 -10.94
C THR A 146 -0.47 -5.34 -11.69
N LYS A 147 -0.63 -5.70 -12.97
CA LYS A 147 0.50 -6.18 -13.78
C LYS A 147 0.90 -5.13 -14.80
N MET A 148 2.17 -4.72 -14.74
CA MET A 148 2.76 -3.78 -15.69
C MET A 148 3.39 -4.54 -16.85
N ILE A 149 3.23 -4.02 -18.07
CA ILE A 149 3.86 -4.56 -19.28
C ILE A 149 4.74 -3.48 -19.93
N PRO A 150 5.90 -3.85 -20.52
CA PRO A 150 6.82 -2.88 -21.10
C PRO A 150 6.30 -2.29 -22.40
N ASN A 151 5.46 -3.05 -23.12
CA ASN A 151 4.78 -2.60 -24.33
C ASN A 151 5.72 -1.97 -25.40
N ASN A 152 6.98 -2.43 -25.45
CA ASN A 152 8.03 -1.86 -26.27
C ASN A 152 8.43 -2.75 -27.46
N GLN A 153 7.73 -3.87 -27.66
CA GLN A 153 8.00 -4.76 -28.80
C GLN A 153 7.66 -4.05 -30.11
N PRO A 154 8.49 -4.14 -31.16
CA PRO A 154 8.21 -3.47 -32.44
C PRO A 154 6.89 -3.93 -33.07
N ASP A 155 6.63 -5.24 -32.98
CA ASP A 155 5.46 -5.91 -33.52
C ASP A 155 4.19 -5.65 -32.67
N PRO A 156 3.14 -5.02 -33.26
CA PRO A 156 1.86 -4.82 -32.56
C PRO A 156 1.16 -6.11 -32.16
N ASP A 157 1.33 -7.22 -32.88
CA ASP A 157 0.70 -8.50 -32.54
C ASP A 157 1.23 -9.05 -31.21
N THR A 158 2.54 -8.92 -30.98
CA THR A 158 3.16 -9.32 -29.72
C THR A 158 2.72 -8.43 -28.56
N ARG A 159 2.62 -7.11 -28.77
CA ARG A 159 2.08 -6.19 -27.74
C ARG A 159 0.62 -6.50 -27.42
N PHE A 160 -0.19 -6.76 -28.45
CA PHE A 160 -1.59 -7.13 -28.31
C PHE A 160 -1.77 -8.41 -27.48
N ARG A 161 -1.03 -9.49 -27.81
CA ARG A 161 -1.09 -10.75 -27.07
C ARG A 161 -0.79 -10.55 -25.59
N ARG A 162 0.27 -9.80 -25.27
CA ARG A 162 0.63 -9.49 -23.87
C ARG A 162 -0.46 -8.69 -23.16
N LEU A 163 -1.05 -7.70 -23.81
CA LEU A 163 -2.15 -6.94 -23.21
C LEU A 163 -3.34 -7.85 -22.88
N VAL A 164 -3.73 -8.73 -23.80
CA VAL A 164 -4.82 -9.69 -23.60
C VAL A 164 -4.50 -10.69 -22.48
N GLU A 165 -3.29 -11.25 -22.47
CA GLU A 165 -2.81 -12.16 -21.42
C GLU A 165 -2.87 -11.47 -20.05
N THR A 166 -2.43 -10.21 -19.97
CA THR A 166 -2.44 -9.44 -18.73
C THR A 166 -3.86 -9.10 -18.25
N ILE A 167 -4.79 -8.75 -19.15
CA ILE A 167 -6.21 -8.53 -18.78
C ILE A 167 -6.82 -9.82 -18.21
N LYS A 168 -6.55 -10.96 -18.85
CA LYS A 168 -7.01 -12.28 -18.36
C LYS A 168 -6.40 -12.62 -17.00
N PHE A 169 -5.14 -12.25 -16.76
CA PHE A 169 -4.50 -12.40 -15.45
C PHE A 169 -5.21 -11.55 -14.38
N VAL A 170 -5.51 -10.28 -14.67
CA VAL A 170 -6.25 -9.42 -13.72
C VAL A 170 -7.63 -9.99 -13.43
N TYR A 171 -8.34 -10.50 -14.43
CA TYR A 171 -9.59 -11.23 -14.21
C TYR A 171 -9.41 -12.49 -13.36
N ALA A 172 -8.37 -13.29 -13.62
CA ALA A 172 -8.07 -14.48 -12.83
C ALA A 172 -7.78 -14.15 -11.36
N SER A 173 -7.11 -13.02 -11.10
CA SER A 173 -6.72 -12.60 -9.75
C SER A 173 -7.90 -12.41 -8.80
N THR A 174 -9.10 -12.15 -9.34
CA THR A 174 -10.35 -12.09 -8.54
C THR A 174 -10.72 -13.41 -7.87
N TYR A 175 -10.20 -14.53 -8.38
CA TYR A 175 -10.45 -15.88 -7.87
C TYR A 175 -9.21 -16.50 -7.20
N PHE A 176 -8.09 -15.77 -7.10
CA PHE A 176 -6.90 -16.26 -6.41
C PHE A 176 -7.13 -16.43 -4.91
N ARG A 177 -6.25 -17.17 -4.24
CA ARG A 177 -6.36 -17.46 -2.81
C ARG A 177 -6.49 -16.18 -1.99
N GLU A 178 -5.62 -15.20 -2.22
CA GLU A 178 -5.60 -13.93 -1.50
C GLU A 178 -6.95 -13.20 -1.59
N ALA A 179 -7.50 -13.05 -2.80
CA ALA A 179 -8.80 -12.42 -3.02
C ALA A 179 -9.95 -13.18 -2.36
N ARG A 180 -9.96 -14.51 -2.44
CA ARG A 180 -10.99 -15.36 -1.82
C ARG A 180 -10.96 -15.28 -0.30
N ASP A 181 -9.77 -15.36 0.29
CA ASP A 181 -9.60 -15.29 1.74
C ASP A 181 -10.03 -13.91 2.26
N TYR A 182 -9.70 -12.84 1.53
CA TYR A 182 -10.20 -11.50 1.84
C TYR A 182 -11.74 -11.44 1.77
N ILE A 183 -12.35 -11.91 0.68
CA ILE A 183 -13.82 -11.92 0.52
C ILE A 183 -14.51 -12.67 1.67
N ARG A 184 -13.96 -13.81 2.09
CA ARG A 184 -14.47 -14.60 3.24
C ARG A 184 -14.51 -13.79 4.53
N THR A 185 -13.50 -12.97 4.78
CA THR A 185 -13.43 -12.13 5.99
C THR A 185 -14.46 -10.99 6.00
N THR A 186 -14.86 -10.50 4.84
CA THR A 186 -15.87 -9.43 4.71
C THR A 186 -17.32 -9.93 4.72
N GLY A 187 -17.53 -11.26 4.66
CA GLY A 187 -18.85 -11.88 4.59
C GLY A 187 -19.55 -11.76 3.23
N THR A 188 -18.83 -11.31 2.20
CA THR A 188 -19.31 -11.25 0.81
C THR A 188 -19.21 -12.65 0.18
N LYS A 189 -20.11 -13.04 -0.73
CA LYS A 189 -20.01 -14.36 -1.37
C LYS A 189 -18.94 -14.34 -2.48
N PRO A 190 -18.05 -15.35 -2.54
CA PRO A 190 -17.15 -15.53 -3.67
C PRO A 190 -17.94 -15.58 -4.99
N GLY A 191 -17.53 -14.78 -5.98
CA GLY A 191 -18.17 -14.72 -7.31
C GLY A 191 -19.28 -13.67 -7.47
N GLU A 192 -19.67 -12.95 -6.42
CA GLU A 192 -20.55 -11.76 -6.55
C GLU A 192 -19.76 -10.51 -6.97
N GLU A 193 -18.43 -10.52 -6.81
CA GLU A 193 -17.55 -9.41 -7.20
C GLU A 193 -17.42 -9.33 -8.73
N LYS A 194 -17.59 -8.12 -9.27
CA LYS A 194 -17.33 -7.82 -10.68
C LYS A 194 -16.10 -6.96 -10.81
N MET A 195 -15.35 -7.18 -11.89
CA MET A 195 -14.07 -6.52 -12.09
C MET A 195 -14.05 -5.67 -13.35
N ALA A 196 -13.89 -4.36 -13.19
CA ALA A 196 -13.43 -3.50 -14.28
C ALA A 196 -11.90 -3.53 -14.34
N VAL A 197 -11.33 -3.19 -15.50
CA VAL A 197 -9.87 -3.18 -15.71
C VAL A 197 -9.43 -1.84 -16.25
N ILE A 198 -8.49 -1.21 -15.58
CA ILE A 198 -7.86 0.04 -16.01
C ILE A 198 -6.60 -0.30 -16.79
N ILE A 199 -6.51 0.17 -18.04
CA ILE A 199 -5.30 0.17 -18.85
C ILE A 199 -4.74 1.59 -18.82
N GLN A 200 -3.66 1.82 -18.09
CA GLN A 200 -3.12 3.15 -17.81
C GLN A 200 -1.65 3.26 -18.23
N GLU A 201 -1.22 4.41 -18.77
CA GLU A 201 0.21 4.66 -18.98
C GLU A 201 0.98 4.65 -17.66
N VAL A 202 2.13 3.96 -17.65
CA VAL A 202 3.06 4.05 -16.52
C VAL A 202 3.76 5.41 -16.56
N VAL A 203 3.73 6.14 -15.45
CA VAL A 203 4.48 7.38 -15.29
C VAL A 203 5.96 7.04 -15.15
N GLY A 204 6.79 7.55 -16.05
CA GLY A 204 8.23 7.31 -16.00
C GLY A 204 8.99 7.84 -17.21
N GLN A 205 10.30 7.58 -17.20
CA GLN A 205 11.18 7.85 -18.34
C GLN A 205 11.92 6.57 -18.73
N HIS A 206 12.20 6.45 -20.02
CA HIS A 206 12.97 5.35 -20.58
C HIS A 206 14.47 5.61 -20.40
N ARG A 207 15.18 4.71 -19.69
CA ARG A 207 16.61 4.84 -19.37
C ARG A 207 17.30 3.49 -19.59
N GLY A 208 18.02 3.35 -20.71
CA GLY A 208 18.60 2.07 -21.12
C GLY A 208 17.54 0.98 -21.23
N ASP A 209 17.74 -0.14 -20.53
CA ASP A 209 16.81 -1.27 -20.47
C ASP A 209 15.77 -1.14 -19.34
N ARG A 210 15.55 0.06 -18.80
CA ARG A 210 14.65 0.32 -17.66
C ARG A 210 13.67 1.43 -17.96
N PHE A 211 12.48 1.36 -17.37
CA PHE A 211 11.50 2.45 -17.37
C PHE A 211 10.92 2.65 -15.97
N TYR A 212 11.08 3.86 -15.42
CA TYR A 212 10.65 4.19 -14.06
C TYR A 212 10.54 5.72 -13.84
N PRO A 213 9.73 6.19 -12.87
CA PRO A 213 9.69 7.59 -12.48
C PRO A 213 10.87 7.97 -11.59
N ASP A 214 11.25 9.26 -11.60
CA ASP A 214 12.30 9.75 -10.70
C ASP A 214 11.85 9.65 -9.23
N ILE A 215 10.56 9.87 -8.98
CA ILE A 215 9.96 9.80 -7.64
C ILE A 215 8.62 9.08 -7.73
N SER A 216 8.37 8.15 -6.82
CA SER A 216 7.03 7.72 -6.44
C SER A 216 6.74 8.18 -5.01
N GLY A 217 5.48 8.52 -4.74
CA GLY A 217 5.09 9.07 -3.46
C GLY A 217 3.71 8.63 -3.00
N VAL A 218 3.60 8.43 -1.68
CA VAL A 218 2.33 8.27 -0.98
C VAL A 218 2.24 9.40 0.04
N ALA A 219 1.19 10.20 -0.03
CA ALA A 219 0.95 11.28 0.91
C ALA A 219 -0.39 11.06 1.63
N ARG A 220 -0.37 11.20 2.94
CA ARG A 220 -1.54 11.10 3.81
C ARG A 220 -1.75 12.41 4.51
N SER A 221 -2.98 12.87 4.54
CA SER A 221 -3.33 14.12 5.22
C SER A 221 -3.54 13.95 6.72
N TYR A 222 -3.44 12.71 7.22
CA TYR A 222 -3.40 12.38 8.64
C TYR A 222 -2.30 11.35 8.91
N ASN A 223 -1.46 11.59 9.91
CA ASN A 223 -0.41 10.68 10.35
C ASN A 223 -0.71 10.12 11.74
N PHE A 224 -1.05 8.83 11.82
CA PHE A 224 -1.29 8.16 13.10
C PHE A 224 -0.03 8.06 13.98
N TYR A 225 1.16 8.19 13.39
CA TYR A 225 2.45 8.12 14.09
C TYR A 225 3.25 9.40 13.88
N ALA A 226 2.64 10.54 14.18
CA ALA A 226 3.32 11.82 14.12
C ALA A 226 4.45 11.86 15.16
N PHE A 227 5.65 12.22 14.71
CA PHE A 227 6.81 12.46 15.55
C PHE A 227 6.98 13.96 15.78
N GLU A 228 7.37 14.36 16.99
CA GLU A 228 7.59 15.77 17.30
C GLU A 228 8.59 16.42 16.31
N PRO A 229 8.34 17.66 15.84
CA PRO A 229 7.27 18.57 16.28
C PRO A 229 5.93 18.41 15.55
N ALA A 230 5.80 17.44 14.64
CA ALA A 230 4.59 17.27 13.83
C ALA A 230 3.41 16.74 14.65
N ARG A 231 2.20 17.22 14.33
CA ARG A 231 0.94 16.68 14.85
C ARG A 231 0.29 15.72 13.85
N PRO A 232 -0.61 14.82 14.30
CA PRO A 232 -1.31 13.90 13.39
C PRO A 232 -2.05 14.58 12.23
N ASP A 233 -2.68 15.74 12.47
CA ASP A 233 -3.40 16.51 11.46
C ASP A 233 -2.51 17.21 10.43
N GLU A 234 -1.19 17.17 10.60
CA GLU A 234 -0.20 17.78 9.70
C GLU A 234 0.34 16.79 8.65
N GLY A 235 -0.21 15.57 8.62
CA GLY A 235 0.03 14.58 7.58
C GLY A 235 1.44 13.99 7.53
N VAL A 236 1.65 13.10 6.57
CA VAL A 236 2.92 12.41 6.30
C VAL A 236 3.07 12.14 4.81
N VAL A 237 4.28 12.29 4.30
CA VAL A 237 4.66 12.00 2.91
C VAL A 237 5.79 10.97 2.93
N THR A 238 5.63 9.91 2.16
CA THR A 238 6.65 8.89 1.91
C THR A 238 7.06 8.96 0.45
N LEU A 239 8.36 9.04 0.17
CA LEU A 239 8.94 9.14 -1.17
C LEU A 239 9.93 8.00 -1.42
N ALA A 240 9.91 7.46 -2.63
CA ALA A 240 10.87 6.46 -3.07
C ALA A 240 11.37 6.77 -4.49
N LEU A 241 12.58 6.32 -4.80
CA LEU A 241 13.07 6.24 -6.17
C LEU A 241 12.40 5.06 -6.88
N GLY A 242 12.06 5.23 -8.17
CA GLY A 242 11.48 4.17 -8.98
C GLY A 242 9.98 3.98 -8.79
N LEU A 243 9.45 2.83 -9.21
CA LEU A 243 8.02 2.54 -9.14
C LEU A 243 7.51 2.52 -7.70
N GLY A 244 6.26 2.98 -7.51
CA GLY A 244 5.61 3.06 -6.19
C GLY A 244 5.46 1.73 -5.45
N LYS A 245 5.68 0.61 -6.13
CA LYS A 245 5.72 -0.73 -5.53
C LYS A 245 6.71 -0.80 -4.34
N THR A 246 7.80 -0.02 -4.35
CA THR A 246 8.72 0.08 -3.20
C THR A 246 7.99 0.51 -1.92
N ILE A 247 7.11 1.50 -2.00
CA ILE A 247 6.36 2.01 -0.83
C ILE A 247 5.24 1.03 -0.45
N VAL A 248 4.54 0.51 -1.46
CA VAL A 248 3.41 -0.42 -1.29
C VAL A 248 3.85 -1.72 -0.61
N ASP A 249 4.96 -2.32 -1.05
CA ASP A 249 5.53 -3.55 -0.48
C ASP A 249 6.26 -3.31 0.86
N GLY A 250 6.22 -2.08 1.39
CA GLY A 250 6.85 -1.73 2.66
C GLY A 250 8.38 -1.75 2.63
N GLY A 251 8.98 -1.44 1.48
CA GLY A 251 10.43 -1.24 1.32
C GLY A 251 10.94 0.01 2.05
N ILE A 252 12.24 0.25 1.92
CA ILE A 252 12.91 1.42 2.48
C ILE A 252 12.56 2.65 1.63
N ALA A 253 12.01 3.69 2.25
CA ALA A 253 11.57 4.93 1.61
C ALA A 253 11.78 6.13 2.55
N TRP A 254 11.86 7.33 1.99
CA TRP A 254 12.08 8.55 2.76
C TRP A 254 10.76 9.16 3.24
N THR A 255 10.60 9.30 4.55
CA THR A 255 9.36 9.79 5.16
C THR A 255 9.57 11.16 5.80
N PHE A 256 8.59 12.07 5.69
CA PHE A 256 8.60 13.37 6.36
C PHE A 256 7.19 13.93 6.57
N SER A 257 7.01 14.90 7.47
CA SER A 257 5.76 15.65 7.59
C SER A 257 5.77 16.85 6.62
N PRO A 258 4.73 17.07 5.81
CA PRO A 258 4.69 18.20 4.90
C PRO A 258 4.71 19.56 5.62
N ALA A 259 4.29 19.62 6.89
CA ALA A 259 4.45 20.83 7.72
C ALA A 259 5.92 21.10 8.08
N TYR A 260 6.76 20.06 8.16
CA TYR A 260 8.16 20.14 8.55
C TYR A 260 9.09 19.40 7.56
N PRO A 261 9.14 19.78 6.26
CA PRO A 261 9.89 19.05 5.23
C PRO A 261 11.41 19.07 5.45
N LYS A 262 11.91 20.00 6.26
CA LYS A 262 13.33 20.16 6.61
C LYS A 262 13.74 19.38 7.86
N LYS A 263 12.79 18.70 8.52
CA LYS A 263 13.01 17.91 9.73
C LYS A 263 12.57 16.46 9.49
N PRO A 264 13.42 15.62 8.89
CA PRO A 264 13.10 14.21 8.74
C PRO A 264 13.03 13.51 10.11
N PRO A 265 12.55 12.26 10.16
CA PRO A 265 12.57 11.43 11.35
C PRO A 265 13.94 11.44 12.04
N PRO A 266 13.97 11.35 13.39
CA PRO A 266 15.23 11.37 14.12
C PRO A 266 16.01 10.08 13.87
N PHE A 267 17.11 10.18 13.11
CA PHE A 267 18.15 9.15 13.04
C PHE A 267 19.15 9.39 14.17
N ALA A 268 19.52 8.36 14.94
CA ALA A 268 20.45 8.51 16.06
C ALA A 268 21.91 8.71 15.59
N SER A 269 22.23 8.36 14.34
CA SER A 269 23.53 8.62 13.72
C SER A 269 23.47 8.66 12.19
N VAL A 270 24.54 9.16 11.56
CA VAL A 270 24.69 9.09 10.09
C VAL A 270 24.79 7.63 9.60
N GLN A 271 25.32 6.73 10.43
CA GLN A 271 25.36 5.31 10.11
C GLN A 271 23.96 4.70 10.05
N GLU A 272 23.05 5.11 10.94
CA GLU A 272 21.64 4.70 10.88
C GLU A 272 20.96 5.26 9.64
N LEU A 273 21.22 6.52 9.29
CA LEU A 273 20.73 7.12 8.05
C LEU A 273 21.20 6.35 6.80
N LEU A 274 22.46 5.90 6.78
CA LEU A 274 23.02 5.08 5.70
C LEU A 274 22.38 3.68 5.64
N LYS A 275 22.04 3.09 6.79
CA LYS A 275 21.31 1.80 6.84
C LYS A 275 19.85 1.93 6.41
N GLY A 276 19.23 3.08 6.73
CA GLY A 276 17.85 3.39 6.39
C GLY A 276 17.67 4.07 5.03
N THR A 277 18.69 4.10 4.18
CA THR A 277 18.58 4.68 2.83
C THR A 277 18.19 3.64 1.80
N GLN A 278 17.31 4.01 0.88
CA GLN A 278 16.91 3.13 -0.21
C GLN A 278 18.10 2.87 -1.14
N THR A 279 18.47 1.60 -1.31
CA THR A 279 19.59 1.15 -2.16
C THR A 279 19.14 0.48 -3.45
N GLU A 280 17.91 -0.04 -3.47
CA GLU A 280 17.30 -0.76 -4.58
C GLU A 280 15.93 -0.16 -4.91
N PHE A 281 15.49 -0.30 -6.16
CA PHE A 281 14.19 0.19 -6.61
C PHE A 281 13.62 -0.68 -7.73
N TRP A 282 12.30 -0.63 -7.86
CA TRP A 282 11.56 -1.30 -8.93
C TRP A 282 11.54 -0.45 -10.21
N ALA A 283 11.75 -1.12 -11.35
CA ALA A 283 11.58 -0.55 -12.69
C ALA A 283 10.89 -1.55 -13.63
N VAL A 284 10.23 -1.05 -14.68
CA VAL A 284 9.74 -1.89 -15.77
C VAL A 284 10.92 -2.30 -16.65
N ASN A 285 11.04 -3.60 -16.93
CA ASN A 285 12.08 -4.15 -17.78
C ASN A 285 11.82 -3.84 -19.26
N MET A 286 12.64 -2.98 -19.85
CA MET A 286 12.60 -2.63 -21.28
C MET A 286 13.57 -3.46 -22.12
N GLY A 287 14.39 -4.29 -21.49
CA GLY A 287 15.36 -5.16 -22.15
C GLY A 287 14.76 -6.46 -22.66
N LYS A 288 15.52 -7.55 -22.52
CA LYS A 288 15.07 -8.87 -22.97
C LYS A 288 13.84 -9.32 -22.17
N PRO A 289 12.77 -9.79 -22.85
CA PRO A 289 11.61 -10.33 -22.17
C PRO A 289 11.98 -11.50 -21.24
N PRO A 290 11.37 -11.57 -20.05
CA PRO A 290 11.49 -12.69 -19.12
C PRO A 290 10.89 -13.98 -19.71
N ALA A 291 11.08 -15.09 -19.00
CA ALA A 291 10.29 -16.29 -19.25
C ALA A 291 8.82 -16.03 -18.88
N TYR A 292 7.90 -16.60 -19.65
CA TYR A 292 6.47 -16.42 -19.43
C TYR A 292 6.04 -16.97 -18.06
N ASP A 293 5.38 -16.13 -17.27
CA ASP A 293 4.81 -16.49 -15.98
C ASP A 293 3.37 -15.95 -15.84
N PRO A 294 2.35 -16.82 -15.94
CA PRO A 294 0.95 -16.41 -15.93
C PRO A 294 0.42 -16.04 -14.54
N VAL A 295 1.16 -16.29 -13.45
CA VAL A 295 0.73 -16.00 -12.07
C VAL A 295 1.53 -14.89 -11.42
N SER A 296 2.73 -14.59 -11.92
CA SER A 296 3.55 -13.52 -11.37
C SER A 296 3.07 -12.13 -11.80
N GLU A 297 2.73 -11.30 -10.82
CA GLU A 297 2.47 -9.87 -10.99
C GLU A 297 3.73 -9.12 -11.48
N THR A 298 4.91 -9.56 -11.02
CA THR A 298 6.20 -8.89 -11.23
C THR A 298 6.97 -9.42 -12.43
N GLU A 299 6.36 -10.25 -13.29
CA GLU A 299 6.99 -10.87 -14.47
C GLU A 299 7.89 -9.89 -15.25
N TYR A 300 7.39 -8.68 -15.52
CA TYR A 300 8.10 -7.66 -16.29
C TYR A 300 8.77 -6.57 -15.46
N LEU A 301 8.88 -6.75 -14.14
CA LEU A 301 9.56 -5.83 -13.26
C LEU A 301 10.96 -6.34 -12.90
N VAL A 302 11.89 -5.41 -12.73
CA VAL A 302 13.26 -5.70 -12.31
C VAL A 302 13.65 -4.82 -11.13
N HIS A 303 14.53 -5.35 -10.29
CA HIS A 303 15.25 -4.56 -9.30
C HIS A 303 16.48 -3.93 -9.93
N ALA A 304 16.63 -2.63 -9.74
CA ALA A 304 17.82 -1.86 -10.07
C ALA A 304 18.39 -1.22 -8.79
N ASN A 305 19.64 -0.80 -8.81
CA ASN A 305 20.32 -0.23 -7.65
C ASN A 305 20.74 1.24 -7.88
N LEU A 306 21.21 1.93 -6.83
CA LEU A 306 21.63 3.32 -6.94
C LEU A 306 22.73 3.58 -7.99
N ALA A 307 23.61 2.62 -8.27
CA ALA A 307 24.62 2.79 -9.32
C ALA A 307 23.99 2.80 -10.71
N ASP A 308 22.96 1.97 -10.95
CA ASP A 308 22.15 2.03 -12.17
C ASP A 308 21.47 3.41 -12.29
N ALA A 309 20.87 3.90 -11.20
CA ALA A 309 20.21 5.21 -11.20
C ALA A 309 21.17 6.40 -11.39
N GLU A 310 22.41 6.29 -10.90
CA GLU A 310 23.45 7.29 -11.12
C GLU A 310 23.89 7.31 -12.59
N ALA A 311 24.06 6.14 -13.21
CA ALA A 311 24.36 6.01 -14.65
C ALA A 311 23.20 6.50 -15.53
N ASP A 312 21.97 6.35 -15.04
CA ASP A 312 20.73 6.82 -15.65
C ASP A 312 20.49 8.34 -15.42
N GLU A 313 21.41 9.05 -14.75
CA GLU A 313 21.34 10.48 -14.40
C GLU A 313 20.11 10.89 -13.56
N ALA A 314 19.46 9.93 -12.88
CA ALA A 314 18.20 10.16 -12.17
C ALA A 314 18.38 10.75 -10.75
N LEU A 315 19.58 10.65 -10.17
CA LEU A 315 19.79 10.93 -8.74
C LEU A 315 19.98 12.41 -8.37
N TYR A 316 20.20 13.29 -9.34
CA TYR A 316 20.69 14.66 -9.11
C TYR A 316 19.88 15.44 -8.05
N PHE A 317 18.55 15.37 -8.09
CA PHE A 317 17.68 16.06 -7.14
C PHE A 317 17.26 15.21 -5.93
N LEU A 318 17.66 13.94 -5.88
CA LEU A 318 17.10 12.95 -4.96
C LEU A 318 18.05 12.59 -3.82
N VAL A 319 19.35 12.82 -3.98
CA VAL A 319 20.36 12.33 -3.04
C VAL A 319 21.16 13.44 -2.37
N SER A 320 21.66 13.12 -1.18
CA SER A 320 22.88 13.70 -0.60
C SER A 320 24.05 12.73 -0.74
N THR A 321 25.26 13.23 -0.54
CA THR A 321 26.49 12.43 -0.47
C THR A 321 27.08 12.48 0.94
N TYR A 322 27.38 11.32 1.50
CA TYR A 322 28.15 11.22 2.74
C TYR A 322 29.65 11.41 2.46
N ASP A 323 30.30 12.30 3.19
CA ASP A 323 31.73 12.58 3.18
C ASP A 323 32.37 11.91 4.41
N PRO A 324 33.02 10.73 4.26
CA PRO A 324 33.58 9.98 5.39
C PRO A 324 34.75 10.71 6.07
N GLU A 325 35.47 11.57 5.36
CA GLU A 325 36.62 12.29 5.92
C GLU A 325 36.19 13.35 6.94
N ARG A 326 35.00 13.92 6.75
CA ARG A 326 34.46 15.01 7.56
C ARG A 326 33.24 14.60 8.38
N ASP A 327 32.85 13.32 8.32
CA ASP A 327 31.66 12.74 8.94
C ASP A 327 30.40 13.60 8.75
N ARG A 328 30.13 13.98 7.49
CA ARG A 328 29.03 14.91 7.17
C ARG A 328 28.25 14.47 5.94
N VAL A 329 26.99 14.88 5.89
CA VAL A 329 26.12 14.70 4.73
C VAL A 329 26.02 16.00 3.96
N VAL A 330 26.39 15.99 2.68
CA VAL A 330 26.35 17.15 1.79
C VAL A 330 25.24 16.96 0.76
N PRO A 331 24.26 17.87 0.63
CA PRO A 331 23.22 17.78 -0.40
C PRO A 331 23.78 17.70 -1.83
N GLY A 332 23.19 16.82 -2.64
CA GLY A 332 23.58 16.59 -4.04
C GLY A 332 24.71 15.58 -4.22
N MET A 333 25.18 15.49 -5.48
CA MET A 333 26.19 14.51 -5.94
C MET A 333 27.61 15.09 -6.10
N GLY A 334 27.84 16.36 -5.72
CA GLY A 334 29.09 17.08 -6.01
C GLY A 334 30.33 16.55 -5.29
N SER A 335 30.15 15.77 -4.22
CA SER A 335 31.23 15.15 -3.44
C SER A 335 31.41 13.68 -3.81
N ARG A 336 32.58 13.12 -3.49
CA ARG A 336 32.82 11.67 -3.53
C ARG A 336 32.32 11.02 -2.23
N GLY A 337 31.65 9.88 -2.36
CA GLY A 337 31.23 9.06 -1.22
C GLY A 337 29.88 8.38 -1.45
N PRO A 338 29.40 7.61 -0.46
CA PRO A 338 28.11 6.92 -0.54
C PRO A 338 26.94 7.89 -0.75
N ARG A 339 25.96 7.48 -1.58
CA ARG A 339 24.73 8.23 -1.82
C ARG A 339 23.69 7.92 -0.74
N ILE A 340 22.98 8.94 -0.29
CA ILE A 340 21.86 8.85 0.65
C ILE A 340 20.63 9.42 -0.06
N LEU A 341 19.63 8.59 -0.33
CA LEU A 341 18.34 9.02 -0.86
C LEU A 341 17.53 9.70 0.25
N ASN A 342 17.50 11.03 0.24
CA ASN A 342 16.82 11.86 1.25
C ASN A 342 16.10 13.08 0.65
N PHE A 343 16.11 13.21 -0.68
CA PHE A 343 15.44 14.27 -1.44
C PHE A 343 15.84 15.69 -0.98
N ALA A 344 17.01 15.86 -0.33
CA ALA A 344 17.42 17.14 0.25
C ALA A 344 17.50 18.31 -0.76
N PRO A 345 17.94 18.12 -2.02
CA PRO A 345 17.85 19.19 -3.02
C PRO A 345 16.43 19.73 -3.24
N MET A 346 15.41 18.89 -3.11
CA MET A 346 14.01 19.31 -3.24
C MET A 346 13.40 19.80 -1.93
N LEU A 347 13.63 19.09 -0.83
CA LEU A 347 12.94 19.35 0.44
C LEU A 347 13.62 20.45 1.28
N VAL A 348 14.94 20.61 1.14
CA VAL A 348 15.73 21.54 1.94
C VAL A 348 16.15 22.76 1.12
N ARG A 349 16.68 22.52 -0.09
CA ARG A 349 17.11 23.60 -0.99
C ARG A 349 15.97 24.17 -1.84
N GLU A 350 14.81 23.49 -1.86
CA GLU A 350 13.61 23.93 -2.58
C GLU A 350 13.89 24.23 -4.06
N GLU A 351 14.77 23.44 -4.70
CA GLU A 351 15.08 23.57 -6.14
C GLU A 351 13.86 23.26 -7.03
N VAL A 352 12.88 22.53 -6.46
CA VAL A 352 11.58 22.20 -7.04
C VAL A 352 10.53 22.35 -5.93
N PRO A 353 9.34 22.93 -6.18
CA PRO A 353 8.30 23.13 -5.16
C PRO A 353 7.53 21.84 -4.82
N LEU A 354 8.24 20.73 -4.56
CA LEU A 354 7.65 19.41 -4.33
C LEU A 354 6.71 19.40 -3.12
N ASN A 355 7.15 19.95 -1.99
CA ASN A 355 6.35 19.93 -0.77
C ASN A 355 5.06 20.75 -0.89
N ASP A 356 5.15 21.94 -1.50
CA ASP A 356 3.98 22.81 -1.69
C ASP A 356 2.99 22.21 -2.69
N LEU A 357 3.50 21.54 -3.72
CA LEU A 357 2.67 20.77 -4.65
C LEU A 357 1.92 19.64 -3.93
N VAL A 358 2.61 18.86 -3.10
CA VAL A 358 1.97 17.78 -2.33
C VAL A 358 0.93 18.32 -1.35
N LYS A 359 1.20 19.46 -0.69
CA LYS A 359 0.20 20.13 0.16
C LYS A 359 -1.04 20.56 -0.61
N ALA A 360 -0.86 21.17 -1.78
CA ALA A 360 -1.97 21.58 -2.63
C ALA A 360 -2.81 20.37 -3.07
N LEU A 361 -2.15 19.27 -3.44
CA LEU A 361 -2.84 18.02 -3.79
C LEU A 361 -3.62 17.43 -2.61
N LEU A 362 -3.04 17.40 -1.40
CA LEU A 362 -3.71 16.91 -0.19
C LEU A 362 -4.92 17.78 0.16
N ASP A 363 -4.76 19.10 0.18
CA ASP A 363 -5.84 20.05 0.50
C ASP A 363 -6.98 19.97 -0.53
N ALA A 364 -6.66 19.95 -1.82
CA ALA A 364 -7.66 19.78 -2.88
C ALA A 364 -8.40 18.43 -2.77
N SER A 365 -7.67 17.35 -2.45
CA SER A 365 -8.25 16.02 -2.27
C SER A 365 -9.12 15.91 -1.02
N GLU A 366 -8.71 16.51 0.11
CA GLU A 366 -9.51 16.55 1.35
C GLU A 366 -10.82 17.29 1.14
N LYS A 367 -10.78 18.48 0.53
CA LYS A 367 -11.98 19.28 0.23
C LYS A 367 -12.94 18.53 -0.68
N THR A 368 -12.38 17.78 -1.62
CA THR A 368 -13.12 16.99 -2.62
C THR A 368 -13.80 15.77 -2.00
N VAL A 369 -13.06 14.99 -1.20
CA VAL A 369 -13.57 13.76 -0.58
C VAL A 369 -14.37 14.06 0.69
N ASN A 370 -14.20 15.25 1.27
CA ASN A 370 -14.75 15.67 2.56
C ASN A 370 -14.38 14.71 3.71
N ALA A 371 -13.15 14.23 3.68
CA ALA A 371 -12.55 13.37 4.70
C ALA A 371 -11.02 13.52 4.64
N LYS A 372 -10.31 12.92 5.62
CA LYS A 372 -8.86 12.71 5.50
C LYS A 372 -8.58 11.78 4.33
N VAL A 373 -7.45 11.97 3.64
CA VAL A 373 -7.15 11.28 2.38
C VAL A 373 -5.74 10.75 2.34
N GLU A 374 -5.58 9.65 1.60
CA GLU A 374 -4.31 9.15 1.08
C GLU A 374 -4.30 9.35 -0.43
N ILE A 375 -3.21 9.91 -0.96
CA ILE A 375 -2.98 10.06 -2.40
C ILE A 375 -1.70 9.33 -2.80
N GLU A 376 -1.74 8.70 -3.97
CA GLU A 376 -0.56 8.08 -4.61
C GLU A 376 -0.21 8.89 -5.87
N PHE A 377 1.07 9.18 -6.06
CA PHE A 377 1.56 9.94 -7.19
C PHE A 377 2.93 9.46 -7.67
N ALA A 378 3.28 9.81 -8.90
CA ALA A 378 4.61 9.61 -9.46
C ALA A 378 5.07 10.87 -10.21
N ILE A 379 6.37 11.14 -10.19
CA ILE A 379 6.97 12.35 -10.76
C ILE A 379 8.09 11.98 -11.71
N THR A 380 8.11 12.64 -12.86
CA THR A 380 9.28 12.68 -13.75
C THR A 380 9.85 14.09 -13.80
N LEU A 381 11.16 14.18 -13.77
CA LEU A 381 11.91 15.43 -13.81
C LEU A 381 12.61 15.53 -15.16
N GLN A 382 12.27 16.58 -15.92
CA GLN A 382 12.94 16.88 -17.17
C GLN A 382 13.87 18.05 -16.96
N THR A 383 15.16 17.80 -17.11
CA THR A 383 16.21 18.81 -17.03
C THR A 383 16.79 19.10 -18.41
N HIS A 384 16.82 20.38 -18.76
CA HIS A 384 17.63 20.89 -19.84
C HIS A 384 18.72 21.80 -19.26
N ARG A 385 19.94 21.72 -19.82
CA ARG A 385 21.07 22.51 -19.31
C ARG A 385 20.72 24.01 -19.32
N GLY A 386 20.75 24.63 -18.14
CA GLY A 386 20.51 26.08 -17.98
C GLY A 386 19.05 26.49 -17.77
N GLU A 387 18.11 25.54 -17.76
CA GLU A 387 16.68 25.79 -17.51
C GLU A 387 16.24 25.25 -16.14
N ARG A 388 15.13 25.78 -15.63
CA ARG A 388 14.46 25.17 -14.47
C ARG A 388 13.93 23.78 -14.85
N PRO A 389 14.03 22.79 -13.95
CA PRO A 389 13.51 21.47 -14.21
C PRO A 389 11.99 21.54 -14.41
N ARG A 390 11.50 20.94 -15.50
CA ARG A 390 10.06 20.73 -15.69
C ARG A 390 9.64 19.49 -14.92
N VAL A 391 8.59 19.63 -14.12
CA VAL A 391 8.03 18.55 -13.31
C VAL A 391 6.79 18.04 -14.00
N ARG A 392 6.69 16.73 -14.22
CA ARG A 392 5.42 16.10 -14.60
C ARG A 392 4.97 15.19 -13.48
N LEU A 393 3.86 15.53 -12.85
CA LEU A 393 3.23 14.73 -11.79
C LEU A 393 2.05 13.96 -12.37
N GLY A 394 2.13 12.63 -12.25
CA GLY A 394 1.02 11.73 -12.51
C GLY A 394 0.30 11.42 -11.21
N PHE A 395 -0.97 11.83 -11.10
CA PHE A 395 -1.85 11.47 -9.99
C PHE A 395 -2.38 10.05 -10.22
N LEU A 396 -2.06 9.12 -9.32
CA LEU A 396 -2.27 7.69 -9.54
C LEU A 396 -3.46 7.12 -8.77
N GLN A 397 -3.84 7.77 -7.66
CA GLN A 397 -4.95 7.32 -6.83
C GLN A 397 -5.29 8.33 -5.72
N VAL A 398 -6.55 8.33 -5.29
CA VAL A 398 -7.02 8.97 -4.05
C VAL A 398 -7.89 7.99 -3.28
N ARG A 399 -7.73 7.94 -1.96
CA ARG A 399 -8.56 7.14 -1.05
C ARG A 399 -8.94 7.96 0.17
N SER A 400 -10.15 7.76 0.67
CA SER A 400 -10.55 8.28 1.97
C SER A 400 -9.86 7.49 3.09
N MET A 401 -9.48 8.18 4.17
CA MET A 401 -8.94 7.58 5.38
C MET A 401 -10.02 7.58 6.47
N VAL A 402 -10.26 6.40 7.05
CA VAL A 402 -11.14 6.27 8.21
C VAL A 402 -10.39 6.72 9.45
N VAL A 403 -10.70 7.92 9.93
CA VAL A 403 -10.26 8.41 11.24
C VAL A 403 -11.46 8.27 12.18
N SER A 404 -11.34 7.41 13.19
CA SER A 404 -12.43 7.16 14.12
C SER A 404 -12.71 8.37 15.01
N ASP A 405 -13.99 8.63 15.25
CA ASP A 405 -14.54 9.70 16.09
C ASP A 405 -14.90 9.24 17.51
N GLN A 406 -14.75 7.95 17.83
CA GLN A 406 -15.06 7.44 19.17
C GLN A 406 -14.21 8.13 20.24
N VAL A 407 -14.83 8.48 21.37
CA VAL A 407 -14.10 9.05 22.50
C VAL A 407 -13.73 7.91 23.43
N VAL A 408 -12.51 7.39 23.27
CA VAL A 408 -11.86 6.54 24.27
C VAL A 408 -10.76 7.38 24.89
N ASP A 409 -10.75 7.48 26.21
CA ASP A 409 -9.68 8.15 26.95
C ASP A 409 -8.78 7.08 27.56
N VAL A 410 -7.50 7.08 27.20
CA VAL A 410 -6.47 6.21 27.80
C VAL A 410 -5.43 7.13 28.43
N THR A 411 -5.35 7.11 29.76
CA THR A 411 -4.44 7.99 30.49
C THR A 411 -3.02 7.40 30.57
N VAL A 412 -2.04 8.18 31.04
CA VAL A 412 -0.67 7.68 31.23
C VAL A 412 -0.61 6.68 32.40
N GLU A 413 -1.43 6.89 33.42
CA GLU A 413 -1.61 5.96 34.53
C GLU A 413 -2.14 4.62 34.04
N ASP A 414 -3.00 4.64 33.02
CA ASP A 414 -3.51 3.42 32.42
C ASP A 414 -2.40 2.58 31.75
N LEU A 415 -1.40 3.24 31.15
CA LEU A 415 -0.26 2.55 30.52
C LEU A 415 0.69 1.90 31.54
N SER A 416 0.63 2.36 32.79
CA SER A 416 1.48 1.88 33.90
C SER A 416 0.74 0.91 34.83
N ASP A 417 -0.49 0.49 34.51
CA ASP A 417 -1.26 -0.47 35.30
C ASP A 417 -0.48 -1.81 35.39
N PRO A 418 -0.26 -2.37 36.59
CA PRO A 418 0.39 -3.67 36.75
C PRO A 418 -0.29 -4.84 36.02
N ARG A 419 -1.57 -4.70 35.66
CA ARG A 419 -2.34 -5.68 34.88
C ARG A 419 -2.20 -5.48 33.37
N ALA A 420 -1.44 -4.48 32.93
CA ALA A 420 -1.13 -4.28 31.53
C ALA A 420 -0.25 -5.43 31.01
N ILE A 421 -0.77 -6.13 30.00
CA ILE A 421 -0.06 -7.16 29.26
C ILE A 421 0.73 -6.51 28.13
N VAL A 422 0.12 -5.53 27.47
CA VAL A 422 0.74 -4.69 26.44
C VAL A 422 0.34 -3.26 26.72
N ALA A 423 1.31 -2.35 26.74
CA ALA A 423 1.06 -0.92 26.81
C ALA A 423 1.92 -0.22 25.75
N SER A 424 1.36 0.82 25.13
CA SER A 424 2.05 1.60 24.11
C SER A 424 1.52 3.03 24.04
N ASP A 425 2.44 3.95 23.78
CA ASP A 425 2.20 5.34 23.39
C ASP A 425 2.33 5.56 21.87
N MET A 426 2.30 4.47 21.10
CA MET A 426 2.33 4.42 19.64
C MET A 426 1.32 3.40 19.14
N VAL A 427 0.03 3.75 19.19
CA VAL A 427 -1.06 2.88 18.74
C VAL A 427 -1.86 3.50 17.60
N MET A 428 -2.53 2.64 16.83
CA MET A 428 -3.47 3.00 15.78
C MET A 428 -4.78 2.24 15.95
N GLY A 429 -5.84 2.84 15.43
CA GLY A 429 -7.21 2.44 15.70
C GLY A 429 -7.77 3.31 16.81
N ASN A 430 -9.01 3.02 17.20
CA ASN A 430 -9.69 3.76 18.24
C ASN A 430 -10.91 2.94 18.67
N GLY A 431 -11.12 2.80 19.97
CA GLY A 431 -12.21 1.99 20.50
C GLY A 431 -11.78 1.05 21.61
N SER A 432 -12.72 0.21 22.03
CA SER A 432 -12.49 -0.86 23.00
C SER A 432 -12.96 -2.21 22.48
N ALA A 433 -12.23 -3.27 22.81
CA ALA A 433 -12.60 -4.64 22.50
C ALA A 433 -12.41 -5.54 23.73
N ASP A 434 -13.48 -6.23 24.13
CA ASP A 434 -13.55 -7.07 25.34
C ASP A 434 -13.92 -8.54 25.02
N ASP A 435 -13.90 -8.89 23.73
CA ASP A 435 -14.28 -10.19 23.20
C ASP A 435 -13.07 -11.10 22.89
N ILE A 436 -11.85 -10.61 23.12
CA ILE A 436 -10.62 -11.35 22.87
C ILE A 436 -10.29 -12.25 24.07
N GLN A 437 -9.94 -13.49 23.80
CA GLN A 437 -9.40 -14.42 24.81
C GLN A 437 -8.15 -15.14 24.31
N ASP A 438 -8.06 -15.35 23.00
CA ASP A 438 -6.96 -16.08 22.39
C ASP A 438 -5.78 -15.14 22.10
N ILE A 439 -4.56 -15.62 22.37
CA ILE A 439 -3.33 -14.86 22.13
C ILE A 439 -2.37 -15.73 21.32
N VAL A 440 -1.93 -15.23 20.18
CA VAL A 440 -0.93 -15.85 19.32
C VAL A 440 0.28 -14.93 19.30
N PHE A 441 1.45 -15.44 19.68
CA PHE A 441 2.67 -14.64 19.67
C PHE A 441 3.88 -15.38 19.14
N VAL A 442 4.74 -14.64 18.45
CA VAL A 442 6.07 -15.11 18.04
C VAL A 442 6.98 -15.11 19.26
N ARG A 443 7.74 -16.19 19.43
CA ARG A 443 8.61 -16.39 20.59
C ARG A 443 9.87 -15.51 20.50
N PRO A 444 10.13 -14.60 21.47
CA PRO A 444 11.29 -13.71 21.43
C PRO A 444 12.63 -14.46 21.38
N ASP A 445 12.75 -15.58 22.12
CA ASP A 445 13.98 -16.37 22.25
C ASP A 445 14.35 -17.18 21.01
N LYS A 446 13.41 -17.34 20.07
CA LYS A 446 13.55 -18.16 18.85
C LYS A 446 13.44 -17.35 17.57
N PHE A 447 13.16 -16.06 17.68
CA PHE A 447 12.99 -15.20 16.52
C PHE A 447 14.33 -15.01 15.79
N SER A 448 14.28 -15.16 14.47
CA SER A 448 15.37 -14.81 13.56
C SER A 448 14.76 -14.26 12.28
N PRO A 449 15.32 -13.19 11.68
CA PRO A 449 14.95 -12.72 10.35
C PRO A 449 14.89 -13.84 9.29
N LEU A 450 15.73 -14.87 9.42
CA LEU A 450 15.75 -15.99 8.47
C LEU A 450 14.50 -16.89 8.54
N HIS A 451 13.78 -16.88 9.66
CA HIS A 451 12.62 -17.71 9.89
C HIS A 451 11.30 -16.99 9.61
N THR A 452 11.32 -15.72 9.21
CA THR A 452 10.10 -14.93 9.03
C THR A 452 9.13 -15.50 7.99
N PRO A 453 9.56 -16.10 6.85
CA PRO A 453 8.62 -16.75 5.94
C PRO A 453 7.95 -17.99 6.54
N VAL A 454 8.66 -18.73 7.39
CA VAL A 454 8.11 -19.91 8.09
C VAL A 454 7.07 -19.48 9.13
N ILE A 455 7.33 -18.37 9.82
CA ILE A 455 6.38 -17.78 10.78
C ILE A 455 5.07 -17.41 10.06
N ALA A 456 5.14 -16.78 8.89
CA ALA A 456 3.94 -16.42 8.11
C ALA A 456 3.06 -17.65 7.79
N GLN A 457 3.67 -18.76 7.35
CA GLN A 457 2.94 -20.01 7.06
C GLN A 457 2.28 -20.63 8.30
N GLN A 458 2.97 -20.60 9.45
CA GLN A 458 2.40 -21.10 10.71
C GLN A 458 1.25 -20.23 11.19
N LEU A 459 1.36 -18.89 11.06
CA LEU A 459 0.29 -17.95 11.37
C LEU A 459 -0.95 -18.18 10.51
N GLU A 460 -0.80 -18.43 9.22
CA GLU A 460 -1.92 -18.71 8.31
C GLU A 460 -2.78 -19.88 8.82
N SER A 461 -2.13 -20.96 9.28
CA SER A 461 -2.81 -22.15 9.79
C SER A 461 -3.63 -21.86 11.05
N ILE A 462 -3.03 -21.14 12.01
CA ILE A 462 -3.69 -20.76 13.27
C ILE A 462 -4.82 -19.76 13.01
N ASN A 463 -4.59 -18.78 12.16
CA ASN A 463 -5.58 -17.77 11.78
C ASN A 463 -6.82 -18.43 11.17
N ARG A 464 -6.64 -19.38 10.25
CA ARG A 464 -7.75 -20.11 9.63
C ARG A 464 -8.58 -20.87 10.66
N GLU A 465 -7.92 -21.59 11.56
CA GLU A 465 -8.60 -22.32 12.64
C GLU A 465 -9.45 -21.38 13.52
N LEU A 466 -8.88 -20.26 13.94
CA LEU A 466 -9.56 -19.29 14.81
C LEU A 466 -10.70 -18.58 14.09
N GLN A 467 -10.53 -18.27 12.81
CA GLN A 467 -11.59 -17.67 11.97
C GLN A 467 -12.77 -18.61 11.77
N ASP A 468 -12.53 -19.89 11.45
CA ASP A 468 -13.58 -20.90 11.30
C ASP A 468 -14.41 -21.05 12.59
N GLN A 469 -13.74 -20.90 13.74
CA GLN A 469 -14.36 -20.90 15.06
C GLN A 469 -14.97 -19.55 15.48
N LYS A 470 -14.81 -18.49 14.67
CA LYS A 470 -15.21 -17.10 14.96
C LYS A 470 -14.64 -16.56 16.27
N ARG A 471 -13.37 -16.87 16.54
CA ARG A 471 -12.66 -16.49 17.76
C ARG A 471 -11.66 -15.37 17.45
N PRO A 472 -11.96 -14.11 17.79
CA PRO A 472 -11.00 -13.02 17.63
C PRO A 472 -9.83 -13.21 18.60
N PHE A 473 -8.63 -12.85 18.14
CA PHE A 473 -7.40 -13.05 18.92
C PHE A 473 -6.50 -11.82 18.91
N LEU A 474 -5.57 -11.80 19.87
CA LEU A 474 -4.44 -10.88 19.93
C LEU A 474 -3.24 -11.52 19.22
N LEU A 475 -2.67 -10.82 18.23
CA LEU A 475 -1.45 -11.24 17.53
C LEU A 475 -0.26 -10.39 17.98
N ILE A 476 0.87 -11.01 18.33
CA ILE A 476 2.11 -10.33 18.70
C ILE A 476 3.29 -10.88 17.89
N GLY A 477 4.06 -10.01 17.25
CA GLY A 477 5.22 -10.43 16.45
C GLY A 477 6.30 -9.36 16.40
N PHE A 478 7.37 -9.64 15.65
CA PHE A 478 8.56 -8.80 15.60
C PHE A 478 8.78 -8.18 14.22
N GLY A 479 9.15 -6.90 14.20
CA GLY A 479 9.33 -6.12 12.97
C GLY A 479 8.01 -5.78 12.29
N ARG A 480 8.10 -5.35 11.03
CA ARG A 480 6.97 -4.92 10.19
C ARG A 480 6.15 -6.11 9.66
N TRP A 481 4.86 -6.14 9.92
CA TRP A 481 3.93 -7.04 9.25
C TRP A 481 3.78 -6.67 7.77
N GLY A 482 3.84 -7.67 6.90
CA GLY A 482 3.69 -7.52 5.45
C GLY A 482 4.92 -6.99 4.72
N SER A 483 6.08 -6.89 5.40
CA SER A 483 7.32 -6.52 4.70
C SER A 483 7.91 -7.72 3.97
N SER A 484 8.23 -7.54 2.69
CA SER A 484 8.90 -8.55 1.87
C SER A 484 10.37 -8.76 2.23
N HIS A 485 10.99 -7.80 2.94
CA HIS A 485 12.37 -7.91 3.40
C HIS A 485 12.43 -8.60 4.77
N PRO A 486 13.06 -9.79 4.89
CA PRO A 486 13.07 -10.54 6.16
C PRO A 486 13.75 -9.81 7.32
N SER A 487 14.69 -8.90 7.03
CA SER A 487 15.36 -8.06 8.02
C SER A 487 14.47 -6.94 8.57
N LEU A 488 13.35 -6.64 7.91
CA LEU A 488 12.42 -5.59 8.32
C LEU A 488 11.21 -6.15 9.06
N GLY A 489 10.82 -7.41 8.83
CA GLY A 489 9.74 -8.04 9.57
C GLY A 489 9.23 -9.35 8.97
N ILE A 490 7.94 -9.62 9.18
CA ILE A 490 7.29 -10.88 8.82
C ILE A 490 6.44 -10.69 7.54
N PRO A 491 6.73 -11.41 6.45
CA PRO A 491 6.05 -11.26 5.16
C PRO A 491 4.70 -11.98 5.19
N VAL A 492 3.76 -11.48 5.99
CA VAL A 492 2.37 -11.95 6.01
C VAL A 492 1.52 -11.20 4.99
N ASP A 493 0.67 -11.91 4.26
CA ASP A 493 -0.45 -11.30 3.57
C ASP A 493 -1.56 -10.99 4.58
N TRP A 494 -2.41 -10.00 4.28
CA TRP A 494 -3.49 -9.63 5.21
C TRP A 494 -4.42 -10.82 5.52
N SER A 495 -4.72 -11.65 4.52
CA SER A 495 -5.53 -12.86 4.68
C SER A 495 -5.00 -13.80 5.76
N GLN A 496 -3.68 -13.88 5.93
CA GLN A 496 -3.02 -14.80 6.88
C GLN A 496 -3.15 -14.36 8.35
N ILE A 497 -3.52 -13.10 8.61
CA ILE A 497 -3.65 -12.54 9.97
C ILE A 497 -4.98 -11.82 10.23
N SER A 498 -5.88 -11.84 9.24
CA SER A 498 -7.14 -11.09 9.22
C SER A 498 -8.13 -11.40 10.35
N GLY A 499 -7.94 -12.50 11.09
CA GLY A 499 -8.76 -12.85 12.26
C GLY A 499 -8.31 -12.12 13.55
N ALA A 500 -7.14 -11.48 13.53
CA ALA A 500 -6.64 -10.73 14.66
C ALA A 500 -7.48 -9.46 14.88
N ARG A 501 -7.91 -9.25 16.12
CA ARG A 501 -8.66 -8.06 16.54
C ARG A 501 -7.78 -7.00 17.18
N ALA A 502 -6.63 -7.42 17.68
CA ALA A 502 -5.54 -6.54 18.08
C ALA A 502 -4.21 -7.13 17.58
N ILE A 503 -3.35 -6.30 17.02
CA ILE A 503 -2.06 -6.68 16.45
C ILE A 503 -0.96 -5.85 17.12
N VAL A 504 0.14 -6.49 17.49
CA VAL A 504 1.29 -5.86 18.14
C VAL A 504 2.54 -6.09 17.28
N GLU A 505 3.17 -5.00 16.88
CA GLU A 505 4.54 -4.98 16.34
C GLU A 505 5.52 -4.65 17.46
N ALA A 506 6.35 -5.62 17.81
CA ALA A 506 7.44 -5.43 18.75
C ALA A 506 8.77 -5.25 18.02
N THR A 507 9.67 -4.44 18.56
CA THR A 507 11.07 -4.41 18.11
C THR A 507 11.96 -5.25 19.02
N LEU A 508 13.10 -5.69 18.49
CA LEU A 508 14.18 -6.33 19.24
C LEU A 508 15.38 -5.37 19.31
N PRO A 509 16.34 -5.55 20.25
CA PRO A 509 17.52 -4.68 20.35
C PRO A 509 18.27 -4.49 19.02
N GLU A 510 18.35 -5.54 18.21
CA GLU A 510 19.07 -5.55 16.93
C GLU A 510 18.18 -5.17 15.73
N MET A 511 16.88 -4.93 15.95
CA MET A 511 15.86 -4.72 14.91
C MET A 511 15.07 -3.45 15.20
N ASN A 512 15.71 -2.29 15.05
CA ASN A 512 15.04 -0.99 15.16
C ASN A 512 14.52 -0.56 13.78
N VAL A 513 13.38 -1.13 13.39
CA VAL A 513 12.76 -0.89 12.08
C VAL A 513 11.77 0.27 12.21
N GLU A 514 11.76 1.18 11.22
CA GLU A 514 10.73 2.21 11.14
C GLU A 514 9.32 1.59 11.11
N LEU A 515 8.35 2.35 11.63
CA LEU A 515 6.95 1.97 11.70
C LEU A 515 6.42 1.43 10.36
N SER A 516 5.61 0.37 10.40
CA SER A 516 4.96 -0.12 9.19
C SER A 516 4.05 0.97 8.62
N GLN A 517 4.45 1.57 7.51
CA GLN A 517 3.74 2.65 6.83
C GLN A 517 2.97 2.17 5.58
N GLY A 518 2.83 0.85 5.39
CA GLY A 518 2.25 0.24 4.19
C GLY A 518 0.80 0.66 3.99
N SER A 519 0.49 1.25 2.83
CA SER A 519 -0.84 1.81 2.52
C SER A 519 -1.95 0.76 2.61
N HIS A 520 -1.79 -0.38 1.96
CA HIS A 520 -2.80 -1.45 1.96
C HIS A 520 -3.04 -2.03 3.35
N PHE A 521 -1.97 -2.26 4.11
CA PHE A 521 -2.06 -2.80 5.46
C PHE A 521 -2.86 -1.89 6.40
N PHE A 522 -2.66 -0.57 6.32
CA PHE A 522 -3.42 0.39 7.13
C PHE A 522 -4.90 0.47 6.80
N HIS A 523 -5.24 0.50 5.51
CA HIS A 523 -6.64 0.50 5.09
C HIS A 523 -7.36 -0.74 5.60
N ASN A 524 -6.69 -1.90 5.60
CA ASN A 524 -7.24 -3.13 6.13
C ASN A 524 -7.42 -3.06 7.67
N LEU A 525 -6.43 -2.59 8.43
CA LEU A 525 -6.58 -2.39 9.89
C LEU A 525 -7.82 -1.56 10.26
N SER A 526 -8.01 -0.43 9.57
CA SER A 526 -9.17 0.44 9.80
C SER A 526 -10.49 -0.23 9.41
N SER A 527 -10.53 -0.93 8.27
CA SER A 527 -11.73 -1.61 7.76
C SER A 527 -12.20 -2.73 8.67
N PHE A 528 -11.27 -3.55 9.16
CA PHE A 528 -11.56 -4.65 10.06
C PHE A 528 -11.67 -4.22 11.53
N ARG A 529 -11.52 -2.91 11.81
CA ARG A 529 -11.53 -2.32 13.17
C ARG A 529 -10.57 -3.06 14.10
N ALA A 530 -9.40 -3.42 13.58
CA ALA A 530 -8.34 -4.04 14.34
C ALA A 530 -7.52 -2.94 15.03
N SER A 531 -7.28 -3.11 16.33
CA SER A 531 -6.38 -2.23 17.07
C SER A 531 -4.93 -2.60 16.75
N TYR A 532 -4.06 -1.61 16.67
CA TYR A 532 -2.67 -1.82 16.32
C TYR A 532 -1.73 -1.16 17.32
N PHE A 533 -0.75 -1.90 17.80
CA PHE A 533 0.17 -1.45 18.83
C PHE A 533 1.60 -1.57 18.34
N MET A 534 2.39 -0.51 18.48
CA MET A 534 3.83 -0.61 18.32
C MET A 534 4.50 -0.61 19.70
N VAL A 535 5.36 -1.58 19.96
CA VAL A 535 6.11 -1.67 21.21
C VAL A 535 7.60 -1.73 20.92
N GLN A 536 8.29 -0.62 21.18
CA GLN A 536 9.73 -0.55 20.98
C GLN A 536 10.49 -1.15 22.16
N HIS A 537 11.50 -1.97 21.88
CA HIS A 537 12.44 -2.45 22.88
C HIS A 537 13.13 -1.29 23.61
N GLY A 538 13.22 -1.36 24.93
CA GLY A 538 13.93 -0.37 25.76
C GLY A 538 13.17 0.94 26.00
N ARG A 539 11.94 1.10 25.50
CA ARG A 539 11.06 2.21 25.87
C ARG A 539 10.34 1.97 27.21
N HIS A 540 9.68 3.02 27.70
CA HIS A 540 8.97 3.03 28.98
C HIS A 540 7.82 2.01 29.06
N PHE A 541 7.11 1.79 27.96
CA PHE A 541 6.00 0.83 27.88
C PHE A 541 6.42 -0.40 27.07
N GLY A 542 5.87 -1.56 27.43
CA GLY A 542 6.37 -2.85 26.97
C GLY A 542 5.32 -3.96 26.90
N ILE A 543 5.81 -5.16 26.59
CA ILE A 543 5.04 -6.40 26.62
C ILE A 543 5.46 -7.20 27.85
N ASN A 544 4.48 -7.69 28.62
CA ASN A 544 4.71 -8.57 29.76
C ASN A 544 4.91 -10.02 29.29
N TRP A 545 6.13 -10.32 28.83
CA TRP A 545 6.49 -11.66 28.33
C TRP A 545 6.37 -12.75 29.39
N ASP A 546 6.67 -12.44 30.65
CA ASP A 546 6.57 -13.40 31.76
C ASP A 546 5.11 -13.84 31.96
N TRP A 547 4.18 -12.88 31.95
CA TRP A 547 2.76 -13.19 32.04
C TRP A 547 2.30 -14.05 30.86
N LEU A 548 2.71 -13.71 29.62
CA LEU A 548 2.35 -14.48 28.41
C LEU A 548 2.86 -15.92 28.47
N ASN A 549 4.07 -16.12 28.98
CA ASN A 549 4.71 -17.44 29.08
C ASN A 549 4.12 -18.33 30.17
N LEU A 550 3.37 -17.77 31.12
CA LEU A 550 2.69 -18.52 32.18
C LEU A 550 1.26 -18.97 31.81
N GLN A 551 0.74 -18.55 30.65
CA GLN A 551 -0.63 -18.87 30.25
C GLN A 551 -0.79 -20.32 29.76
N PRO A 552 -1.99 -20.90 29.86
CA PRO A 552 -2.28 -22.22 29.31
C PRO A 552 -2.04 -22.28 27.79
N VAL A 553 -1.13 -23.15 27.37
CA VAL A 553 -0.79 -23.35 25.95
C VAL A 553 -1.86 -24.21 25.28
N VAL A 554 -2.41 -23.71 24.17
CA VAL A 554 -3.32 -24.47 23.29
C VAL A 554 -2.53 -25.15 22.18
N HIS A 555 -1.59 -24.41 21.57
CA HIS A 555 -0.72 -24.91 20.52
C HIS A 555 0.66 -24.22 20.62
N GLU A 556 1.73 -24.97 20.37
CA GLU A 556 3.10 -24.44 20.39
C GLU A 556 3.93 -25.10 19.28
N THR A 557 4.67 -24.26 18.57
CA THR A 557 5.74 -24.65 17.65
C THR A 557 7.08 -24.12 18.17
N GLU A 558 8.16 -24.37 17.43
CA GLU A 558 9.46 -23.77 17.74
C GLU A 558 9.42 -22.23 17.72
N LEU A 559 8.61 -21.62 16.85
CA LEU A 559 8.62 -20.19 16.57
C LEU A 559 7.41 -19.43 17.13
N ILE A 560 6.27 -20.10 17.30
CA ILE A 560 4.98 -19.49 17.67
C ILE A 560 4.40 -20.20 18.88
N ARG A 561 3.75 -19.42 19.75
CA ARG A 561 2.96 -19.93 20.85
C ARG A 561 1.55 -19.35 20.80
N TYR A 562 0.56 -20.22 20.88
CA TYR A 562 -0.85 -19.89 21.01
C TYR A 562 -1.31 -20.29 22.41
N VAL A 563 -1.68 -19.28 23.21
CA VAL A 563 -2.18 -19.44 24.58
C VAL A 563 -3.62 -18.96 24.69
N ARG A 564 -4.32 -19.51 25.68
CA ARG A 564 -5.68 -19.10 26.03
C ARG A 564 -5.81 -18.88 27.55
N PRO A 565 -5.65 -17.63 28.02
CA PRO A 565 -5.95 -17.28 29.41
C PRO A 565 -7.38 -17.65 29.83
N THR A 566 -7.58 -17.86 31.13
CA THR A 566 -8.91 -18.09 31.71
C THR A 566 -9.79 -16.86 31.63
N GLU A 567 -9.19 -15.68 31.65
CA GLU A 567 -9.85 -14.38 31.58
C GLU A 567 -9.80 -13.82 30.16
N ARG A 568 -10.79 -12.98 29.82
CA ARG A 568 -10.79 -12.23 28.57
C ARG A 568 -9.85 -11.04 28.67
N LEU A 569 -9.43 -10.53 27.53
CA LEU A 569 -8.63 -9.32 27.41
C LEU A 569 -9.53 -8.11 27.19
N SER A 570 -9.17 -7.01 27.84
CA SER A 570 -9.69 -5.68 27.54
C SER A 570 -8.64 -4.95 26.72
N VAL A 571 -8.95 -4.64 25.47
CA VAL A 571 -8.15 -3.77 24.60
C VAL A 571 -8.79 -2.40 24.61
N ARG A 572 -8.02 -1.36 24.93
CA ARG A 572 -8.45 0.04 24.83
C ARG A 572 -7.41 0.84 24.06
N VAL A 573 -7.87 1.57 23.05
CA VAL A 573 -7.03 2.39 22.18
C VAL A 573 -7.66 3.76 22.03
N ASP A 574 -6.89 4.79 22.39
CA ASP A 574 -7.16 6.20 22.11
C ASP A 574 -6.24 6.65 20.97
N GLY A 575 -6.81 6.69 19.76
CA GLY A 575 -6.08 7.11 18.55
C GLY A 575 -5.74 8.60 18.52
N ARG A 576 -6.35 9.44 19.38
CA ARG A 576 -6.09 10.89 19.42
C ARG A 576 -4.84 11.21 20.22
N THR A 577 -4.64 10.49 21.32
CA THR A 577 -3.42 10.60 22.14
C THR A 577 -2.35 9.58 21.77
N ALA A 578 -2.65 8.69 20.82
CA ALA A 578 -1.83 7.55 20.41
C ALA A 578 -1.50 6.60 21.57
N ARG A 579 -2.39 6.47 22.55
CA ARG A 579 -2.20 5.61 23.73
C ARG A 579 -3.10 4.41 23.70
N GLY A 580 -2.55 3.24 24.04
CA GLY A 580 -3.35 2.04 24.16
C GLY A 580 -2.82 1.07 25.20
N VAL A 581 -3.74 0.30 25.78
CA VAL A 581 -3.44 -0.73 26.77
C VAL A 581 -4.27 -1.99 26.52
N ILE A 582 -3.63 -3.14 26.70
CA ILE A 582 -4.26 -4.46 26.73
C ILE A 582 -4.10 -5.01 28.14
N ARG A 583 -5.21 -5.41 28.79
CA ARG A 583 -5.22 -5.92 30.17
C ARG A 583 -5.98 -7.24 30.28
N SER A 584 -5.62 -8.05 31.27
CA SER A 584 -6.48 -9.16 31.71
C SER A 584 -7.71 -8.60 32.43
N GLN A 585 -8.90 -9.02 32.03
CA GLN A 585 -10.12 -8.73 32.79
C GLN A 585 -10.26 -9.71 33.95
N THR A 586 -9.74 -9.34 35.12
CA THR A 586 -10.23 -9.92 36.37
C THR A 586 -11.72 -9.61 36.48
N ARG A 587 -12.56 -10.61 36.79
CA ARG A 587 -14.00 -10.41 37.05
C ARG A 587 -14.19 -9.40 38.19
N ASP A 588 -14.28 -8.11 37.87
CA ASP A 588 -14.76 -7.09 38.79
C ASP A 588 -16.27 -7.28 38.93
N ASN A 589 -16.66 -7.81 40.09
CA ASN A 589 -18.03 -8.13 40.45
C ASN A 589 -18.88 -6.87 40.77
N THR A 590 -18.63 -5.73 40.10
CA THR A 590 -19.05 -4.40 40.56
C THR A 590 -19.72 -3.50 39.51
N SER A 591 -20.18 -4.01 38.37
CA SER A 591 -20.94 -3.23 37.38
C SER A 591 -22.38 -3.71 37.12
N GLN A 592 -23.02 -4.37 38.09
CA GLN A 592 -24.48 -4.43 38.21
C GLN A 592 -24.97 -3.48 39.32
N ALA A 593 -24.68 -2.18 39.21
CA ALA A 593 -25.36 -1.17 40.00
C ALA A 593 -25.21 0.22 39.36
N LYS A 594 -25.91 0.45 38.25
CA LYS A 594 -26.65 1.68 37.96
C LYS A 594 -27.42 1.49 36.66
N LYS A 595 -28.73 1.37 36.83
CA LYS A 595 -29.75 1.49 35.78
C LYS A 595 -29.72 2.89 35.19
#